data_AF-N1Q6Y4-F1
#
_entry.id   AF-N1Q6Y4-F1
#
_cell.length_a   1.000
_cell.length_b   1.000
_cell.length_c   1.000
_cell.angle_alpha   90.00
_cell.angle_beta   90.00
_cell.angle_gamma   90.00
#
_symmetry.space_group_name_H-M   'P 1'
#
loop_
_entity.id
_entity.type
_entity.pdbx_description
1 polymer ?
#
loop_
_entity_poly.entity_id
_entity_poly.type
_entity_poly.pdbx_seq_one_letter_code
_entity_poly.pdbx_strand_id
1 'polypeptide(L)'
;MPTTANGDRERRKARSPSSNESGLYETLHRFWQRSSYAGDYFGLLVLVVAYTLVKITSEPFHSQFRLDDARISHPHAEVERVPVLWLFVYAGIVPLALIVAWAAFARLSLHKAHVTILGLVISILATIFLTDIFKDAIGRPRPDLIARCKPEASAPHEKLVTVDVCTETRRHVLQDGWRSYPSGHSSFAFSGLGWLALLLASQTHVLRPRASLGVVLICMLPLLGACLIAISRLEDYRHDVFDVVSGSLLGFLVALLNWRRYYPSLLEDGCDEPYSTTSSGGNSPAGYLRARDEEEGYANDRLNAVDDR
;
A
#
# COMPACT_ATOMS: atom_id res chain seq x y z
N MET A 1 -9.19 85.13 11.08
CA MET A 1 -9.27 84.87 12.54
C MET A 1 -10.65 84.33 12.84
N PRO A 2 -10.84 83.38 13.78
CA PRO A 2 -9.97 82.30 14.29
C PRO A 2 -10.50 80.91 13.79
N THR A 3 -9.75 79.80 13.58
CA THR A 3 -8.97 78.89 14.49
C THR A 3 -9.79 78.37 15.69
N THR A 4 -9.83 77.11 16.14
CA THR A 4 -9.02 75.87 15.97
C THR A 4 -9.98 74.65 15.72
N ALA A 5 -9.63 73.36 15.71
CA ALA A 5 -8.42 72.53 15.92
C ALA A 5 -8.46 71.36 14.90
N ASN A 6 -7.35 70.81 14.38
CA ASN A 6 -6.35 69.87 14.92
C ASN A 6 -6.88 68.48 15.35
N GLY A 7 -6.31 67.42 14.76
CA GLY A 7 -6.71 66.02 14.95
C GLY A 7 -5.85 65.07 14.13
N ASP A 8 -4.63 64.80 14.61
CA ASP A 8 -3.66 63.92 13.96
C ASP A 8 -4.18 62.48 13.76
N ARG A 9 -3.86 61.88 12.61
CA ARG A 9 -4.03 60.43 12.40
C ARG A 9 -2.79 59.83 11.74
N GLU A 10 -2.02 59.12 12.56
CA GLU A 10 -0.75 58.51 12.18
C GLU A 10 -0.85 57.59 10.95
N ARG A 11 0.05 57.79 9.99
CA ARG A 11 0.17 56.96 8.80
C ARG A 11 0.99 55.70 9.10
N ARG A 12 0.43 54.74 9.86
CA ARG A 12 1.06 53.42 10.04
C ARG A 12 1.14 52.68 8.70
N LYS A 13 2.33 52.67 8.09
CA LYS A 13 2.66 51.77 6.96
C LYS A 13 2.54 50.33 7.43
N ALA A 14 1.46 49.64 7.05
CA ALA A 14 1.39 48.20 7.13
C ALA A 14 2.47 47.60 6.22
N ARG A 15 3.42 46.88 6.82
CA ARG A 15 4.48 46.15 6.10
C ARG A 15 3.88 44.82 5.65
N SER A 16 3.55 44.70 4.36
CA SER A 16 3.01 43.45 3.81
C SER A 16 4.03 42.31 3.93
N PRO A 17 3.63 41.12 4.43
CA PRO A 17 4.45 39.92 4.33
C PRO A 17 4.57 39.45 2.87
N SER A 18 5.64 38.73 2.60
CA SER A 18 6.03 38.09 1.34
C SER A 18 4.90 37.48 0.49
N SER A 19 4.49 38.19 -0.57
CA SER A 19 3.54 37.69 -1.58
C SER A 19 4.12 36.64 -2.56
N ASN A 20 5.35 36.18 -2.32
CA ASN A 20 6.09 35.32 -3.26
C ASN A 20 5.94 33.82 -2.93
N GLU A 21 5.74 33.46 -1.66
CA GLU A 21 5.54 32.06 -1.25
C GLU A 21 4.12 31.57 -1.58
N SER A 22 3.11 32.44 -1.41
CA SER A 22 1.71 32.12 -1.77
C SER A 22 1.53 31.89 -3.27
N GLY A 23 2.14 32.73 -4.12
CA GLY A 23 2.05 32.56 -5.58
C GLY A 23 2.70 31.27 -6.10
N LEU A 24 3.82 30.86 -5.50
CA LEU A 24 4.50 29.61 -5.88
C LEU A 24 3.76 28.38 -5.34
N TYR A 25 3.25 28.44 -4.11
CA TYR A 25 2.36 27.42 -3.54
C TYR A 25 1.10 27.25 -4.39
N GLU A 26 0.40 28.33 -4.75
CA GLU A 26 -0.80 28.25 -5.60
C GLU A 26 -0.51 27.75 -7.02
N THR A 27 0.65 28.09 -7.58
CA THR A 27 1.05 27.63 -8.92
C THR A 27 1.38 26.14 -8.91
N LEU A 28 2.11 25.68 -7.89
CA LEU A 28 2.36 24.25 -7.64
C LEU A 28 1.05 23.51 -7.38
N HIS A 29 0.16 24.03 -6.52
CA HIS A 29 -1.15 23.44 -6.22
C HIS A 29 -2.03 23.34 -7.48
N ARG A 30 -2.09 24.38 -8.30
CA ARG A 30 -2.80 24.37 -9.59
C ARG A 30 -2.18 23.42 -10.63
N PHE A 31 -0.85 23.24 -10.61
CA PHE A 31 -0.17 22.23 -11.42
C PHE A 31 -0.47 20.80 -10.92
N TRP A 32 -0.44 20.58 -9.61
CA TRP A 32 -0.79 19.32 -8.95
C TRP A 32 -2.25 18.91 -9.23
N GLN A 33 -3.18 19.87 -9.24
CA GLN A 33 -4.58 19.66 -9.60
C GLN A 33 -4.80 19.44 -11.11
N ARG A 34 -3.91 19.95 -11.99
CA ARG A 34 -4.00 19.75 -13.44
C ARG A 34 -3.36 18.45 -13.92
N SER A 35 -2.29 18.00 -13.28
CA SER A 35 -1.65 16.73 -13.57
C SER A 35 -2.35 15.61 -12.80
N SER A 36 -3.37 15.01 -13.41
CA SER A 36 -4.29 14.04 -12.78
C SER A 36 -3.63 12.88 -12.01
N TYR A 37 -2.37 12.54 -12.34
CA TYR A 37 -1.59 11.47 -11.70
C TYR A 37 -0.26 11.96 -11.08
N ALA A 38 0.00 13.27 -10.99
CA ALA A 38 1.24 13.78 -10.39
C ALA A 38 1.39 13.36 -8.91
N GLY A 39 0.27 13.35 -8.16
CA GLY A 39 0.27 12.86 -6.78
C GLY A 39 0.62 11.38 -6.66
N ASP A 40 0.32 10.56 -7.68
CA ASP A 40 0.65 9.14 -7.69
C ASP A 40 2.12 8.89 -7.99
N TYR A 41 2.68 9.57 -8.99
CA TYR A 41 4.11 9.47 -9.27
C TYR A 41 4.96 10.05 -8.12
N PHE A 42 4.51 11.12 -7.47
CA PHE A 42 5.16 11.65 -6.27
C PHE A 42 5.04 10.67 -5.08
N GLY A 43 3.85 10.12 -4.83
CA GLY A 43 3.64 9.11 -3.80
C GLY A 43 4.48 7.84 -4.02
N LEU A 44 4.58 7.38 -5.28
CA LEU A 44 5.46 6.27 -5.68
C LEU A 44 6.94 6.59 -5.46
N LEU A 45 7.40 7.80 -5.81
CA LEU A 45 8.77 8.22 -5.57
C LEU A 45 9.09 8.22 -4.06
N VAL A 46 8.21 8.82 -3.24
CA VAL A 46 8.35 8.82 -1.78
C VAL A 46 8.35 7.39 -1.22
N LEU A 47 7.47 6.52 -1.72
CA LEU A 47 7.37 5.13 -1.30
C LEU A 47 8.63 4.32 -1.65
N VAL A 48 9.18 4.48 -2.85
CA VAL A 48 10.42 3.82 -3.28
C VAL A 48 11.61 4.32 -2.47
N VAL A 49 11.73 5.63 -2.23
CA VAL A 49 12.79 6.21 -1.38
C VAL A 49 12.66 5.69 0.06
N ALA A 50 11.47 5.73 0.65
CA ALA A 50 11.22 5.23 2.00
C ALA A 50 11.53 3.73 2.12
N TYR A 51 11.14 2.92 1.13
CA TYR A 51 11.48 1.51 1.07
C TYR A 51 13.00 1.31 1.00
N THR A 52 13.70 2.00 0.10
CA THR A 52 15.17 1.92 0.01
C THR A 52 15.84 2.30 1.31
N LEU A 53 15.39 3.36 1.99
CA LEU A 53 15.90 3.77 3.30
C LEU A 53 15.72 2.66 4.34
N VAL A 54 14.52 2.09 4.49
CA VAL A 54 14.27 0.94 5.39
C VAL A 54 15.21 -0.22 5.09
N LYS A 55 15.39 -0.60 3.81
CA LYS A 55 16.28 -1.72 3.44
C LYS A 55 17.77 -1.50 3.74
N ILE A 56 18.25 -0.25 3.83
CA ILE A 56 19.65 0.05 4.15
C ILE A 56 19.88 0.38 5.63
N THR A 57 18.87 0.88 6.37
CA THR A 57 19.04 1.28 7.78
C THR A 57 18.50 0.28 8.79
N SER A 58 17.51 -0.54 8.41
CA SER A 58 16.73 -1.32 9.38
C SER A 58 17.19 -2.78 9.48
N GLU A 59 17.54 -3.16 10.70
CA GLU A 59 17.67 -4.55 11.12
C GLU A 59 16.37 -4.98 11.83
N PRO A 60 15.94 -6.25 11.69
CA PRO A 60 14.73 -6.71 12.36
C PRO A 60 14.91 -6.72 13.88
N PHE A 61 13.81 -6.51 14.60
CA PHE A 61 13.78 -6.78 16.03
C PHE A 61 14.12 -8.26 16.29
N HIS A 62 15.07 -8.52 17.19
CA HIS A 62 15.47 -9.88 17.53
C HIS A 62 14.72 -10.34 18.78
N SER A 63 13.49 -10.83 18.61
CA SER A 63 12.71 -11.36 19.74
C SER A 63 13.42 -12.54 20.40
N GLN A 64 13.31 -12.66 21.72
CA GLN A 64 13.82 -13.81 22.46
C GLN A 64 13.14 -15.11 22.04
N PHE A 65 13.87 -16.21 22.11
CA PHE A 65 13.43 -17.56 21.74
C PHE A 65 13.98 -18.60 22.73
N ARG A 66 13.53 -19.85 22.65
CA ARG A 66 14.09 -20.98 23.42
C ARG A 66 14.64 -22.02 22.46
N LEU A 67 15.71 -22.73 22.82
CA LEU A 67 16.30 -23.74 21.93
C LEU A 67 15.51 -25.07 21.94
N ASP A 68 14.65 -25.28 22.93
CA ASP A 68 13.78 -26.45 23.06
C ASP A 68 12.40 -26.31 22.37
N ASP A 69 12.11 -25.15 21.75
CA ASP A 69 10.83 -24.95 21.05
C ASP A 69 10.84 -25.63 19.67
N ALA A 70 10.14 -26.77 19.61
CA ALA A 70 9.95 -27.56 18.39
C ALA A 70 9.37 -26.75 17.21
N ARG A 71 8.66 -25.64 17.46
CA ARG A 71 8.07 -24.80 16.41
C ARG A 71 9.12 -24.06 15.57
N ILE A 72 10.33 -23.89 16.11
CA ILE A 72 11.44 -23.20 15.43
C ILE A 72 12.65 -24.10 15.12
N SER A 73 12.46 -25.42 15.30
CA SER A 73 13.50 -26.44 15.08
C SER A 73 13.40 -27.14 13.71
N HIS A 74 12.64 -26.60 12.75
CA HIS A 74 12.52 -27.20 11.42
C HIS A 74 13.81 -27.03 10.60
N PRO A 75 14.10 -27.94 9.64
CA PRO A 75 15.27 -27.82 8.78
C PRO A 75 15.15 -26.59 7.86
N HIS A 76 16.27 -25.91 7.63
CA HIS A 76 16.33 -24.80 6.69
C HIS A 76 16.27 -25.32 5.24
N ALA A 77 15.25 -24.90 4.49
CA ALA A 77 15.11 -25.24 3.07
C ALA A 77 16.14 -24.47 2.22
N GLU A 78 17.15 -25.19 1.70
CA GLU A 78 18.17 -24.65 0.79
C GLU A 78 17.60 -24.30 -0.59
N VAL A 79 16.69 -25.13 -1.11
CA VAL A 79 15.96 -24.90 -2.36
C VAL A 79 14.53 -24.55 -2.04
N GLU A 80 14.15 -23.30 -2.33
CA GLU A 80 12.77 -22.82 -2.21
C GLU A 80 11.91 -23.36 -3.36
N ARG A 81 10.68 -23.81 -3.06
CA ARG A 81 9.70 -24.22 -4.08
C ARG A 81 9.28 -23.09 -5.00
N VAL A 82 9.09 -21.89 -4.45
CA VAL A 82 8.92 -20.64 -5.19
C VAL A 82 10.02 -19.66 -4.75
N PRO A 83 11.16 -19.62 -5.46
CA PRO A 83 12.19 -18.62 -5.22
C PRO A 83 11.69 -17.20 -5.54
N VAL A 84 12.29 -16.21 -4.91
CA VAL A 84 11.96 -14.77 -5.07
C VAL A 84 11.90 -14.31 -6.54
N LEU A 85 12.77 -14.83 -7.42
CA LEU A 85 12.71 -14.52 -8.85
C LEU A 85 11.39 -14.99 -9.49
N TRP A 86 10.97 -16.22 -9.18
CA TRP A 86 9.72 -16.79 -9.70
C TRP A 86 8.49 -16.14 -9.09
N LEU A 87 8.56 -15.68 -7.83
CA LEU A 87 7.53 -14.82 -7.23
C LEU A 87 7.30 -13.54 -8.07
N PHE A 88 8.37 -12.81 -8.42
CA PHE A 88 8.27 -11.61 -9.27
C PHE A 88 7.72 -11.94 -10.67
N VAL A 89 8.08 -13.10 -11.24
CA VAL A 89 7.52 -13.54 -12.53
C VAL A 89 6.02 -13.82 -12.41
N TYR A 90 5.60 -14.71 -11.50
CA TYR A 90 4.21 -15.19 -11.42
C TYR A 90 3.22 -14.14 -10.92
N ALA A 91 3.63 -13.27 -10.00
CA ALA A 91 2.73 -12.28 -9.39
C ALA A 91 3.04 -10.81 -9.76
N GLY A 92 4.13 -10.54 -10.48
CA GLY A 92 4.41 -9.21 -11.06
C GLY A 92 4.30 -9.22 -12.57
N ILE A 93 5.20 -9.94 -13.24
CA ILE A 93 5.34 -9.90 -14.71
C ILE A 93 4.15 -10.55 -15.41
N VAL A 94 3.63 -11.68 -14.94
CA VAL A 94 2.47 -12.35 -15.56
C VAL A 94 1.20 -11.48 -15.49
N PRO A 95 0.80 -10.91 -14.33
CA PRO A 95 -0.27 -9.92 -14.28
C PRO A 95 -0.07 -8.73 -15.22
N LEU A 96 1.12 -8.14 -15.23
CA LEU A 96 1.44 -7.01 -16.12
C LEU A 96 1.30 -7.39 -17.60
N ALA A 97 1.85 -8.54 -18.01
CA ALA A 97 1.78 -9.03 -19.38
C ALA A 97 0.33 -9.32 -19.80
N LEU A 98 -0.49 -9.91 -18.92
CA LEU A 98 -1.92 -10.16 -19.17
C LEU A 98 -2.71 -8.86 -19.29
N ILE A 99 -2.42 -7.85 -18.45
CA ILE A 99 -3.04 -6.52 -18.52
C ILE A 99 -2.66 -5.80 -19.82
N VAL A 100 -1.38 -5.83 -20.21
CA VAL A 100 -0.90 -5.21 -21.45
C VAL A 100 -1.48 -5.91 -22.69
N ALA A 101 -1.52 -7.25 -22.69
CA ALA A 101 -2.15 -8.02 -23.76
C ALA A 101 -3.64 -7.71 -23.87
N TRP A 102 -4.38 -7.74 -22.75
CA TRP A 102 -5.78 -7.36 -22.71
C TRP A 102 -6.02 -5.93 -23.22
N ALA A 103 -5.20 -4.97 -22.78
CA ALA A 103 -5.30 -3.58 -23.23
C ALA A 103 -5.09 -3.42 -24.75
N ALA A 104 -4.14 -4.16 -25.33
CA ALA A 104 -3.88 -4.17 -26.77
C ALA A 104 -5.00 -4.88 -27.56
N PHE A 105 -5.45 -6.06 -27.12
CA PHE A 105 -6.49 -6.84 -27.81
C PHE A 105 -7.87 -6.15 -27.75
N ALA A 106 -8.25 -5.63 -26.57
CA ALA A 106 -9.51 -4.91 -26.38
C ALA A 106 -9.46 -3.45 -26.88
N ARG A 107 -8.29 -2.97 -27.37
CA ARG A 107 -8.05 -1.61 -27.88
C ARG A 107 -8.53 -0.52 -26.91
N LEU A 108 -8.15 -0.66 -25.65
CA LEU A 108 -8.61 0.23 -24.58
C LEU A 108 -8.11 1.67 -24.76
N SER A 109 -8.79 2.61 -24.12
CA SER A 109 -8.29 3.98 -23.99
C SER A 109 -6.95 3.99 -23.25
N LEU A 110 -6.04 4.89 -23.66
CA LEU A 110 -4.73 5.06 -23.01
C LEU A 110 -4.88 5.36 -21.51
N HIS A 111 -5.94 6.08 -21.13
CA HIS A 111 -6.35 6.32 -19.74
C HIS A 111 -6.61 5.02 -18.98
N LYS A 112 -7.51 4.15 -19.48
CA LYS A 112 -7.88 2.89 -18.82
C LYS A 112 -6.67 1.95 -18.70
N ALA A 113 -5.89 1.81 -19.76
CA ALA A 113 -4.66 1.02 -19.75
C ALA A 113 -3.63 1.55 -18.74
N HIS A 114 -3.38 2.87 -18.73
CA HIS A 114 -2.44 3.49 -17.81
C HIS A 114 -2.88 3.30 -16.34
N VAL A 115 -4.14 3.59 -16.01
CA VAL A 115 -4.68 3.45 -14.65
C VAL A 115 -4.60 2.00 -14.15
N THR A 116 -4.92 1.02 -15.00
CA THR A 116 -4.84 -0.41 -14.63
C THR A 116 -3.40 -0.82 -14.30
N ILE A 117 -2.42 -0.34 -15.07
CA ILE A 117 -1.00 -0.66 -14.88
C ILE A 117 -0.42 0.08 -13.68
N LEU A 118 -0.73 1.37 -13.52
CA LEU A 118 -0.32 2.20 -12.38
C LEU A 118 -0.85 1.61 -11.07
N GLY A 119 -2.10 1.17 -11.05
CA GLY A 119 -2.72 0.51 -9.91
C GLY A 119 -2.04 -0.82 -9.53
N LEU A 120 -1.63 -1.65 -10.50
CA LEU A 120 -0.84 -2.87 -10.23
C LEU A 120 0.49 -2.50 -9.54
N VAL A 121 1.21 -1.53 -10.08
CA VAL A 121 2.52 -1.09 -9.56
C VAL A 121 2.39 -0.53 -8.14
N ILE A 122 1.41 0.33 -7.88
CA ILE A 122 1.13 0.88 -6.55
C ILE A 122 0.76 -0.24 -5.57
N SER A 123 -0.11 -1.17 -5.95
CA SER A 123 -0.54 -2.29 -5.10
C SER A 123 0.65 -3.13 -4.64
N ILE A 124 1.52 -3.52 -5.58
CA ILE A 124 2.72 -4.31 -5.31
C ILE A 124 3.69 -3.55 -4.41
N LEU A 125 4.07 -2.32 -4.77
CA LEU A 125 5.08 -1.55 -4.04
C LEU A 125 4.61 -1.18 -2.62
N ALA A 126 3.34 -0.80 -2.45
CA ALA A 126 2.78 -0.49 -1.14
C ALA A 126 2.74 -1.74 -0.25
N THR A 127 2.41 -2.90 -0.82
CA THR A 127 2.39 -4.17 -0.09
C THR A 127 3.78 -4.59 0.37
N ILE A 128 4.80 -4.49 -0.50
CA ILE A 128 6.19 -4.82 -0.14
C ILE A 128 6.66 -3.92 1.01
N PHE A 129 6.45 -2.60 0.88
CA PHE A 129 6.84 -1.62 1.89
C PHE A 129 6.19 -1.92 3.26
N LEU A 130 4.86 -2.07 3.30
CA LEU A 130 4.15 -2.38 4.54
C LEU A 130 4.58 -3.73 5.14
N THR A 131 4.81 -4.74 4.29
CA THR A 131 5.24 -6.06 4.75
C THR A 131 6.62 -6.02 5.40
N ASP A 132 7.59 -5.32 4.79
CA ASP A 132 8.94 -5.23 5.36
C ASP A 132 8.99 -4.35 6.62
N ILE A 133 8.16 -3.29 6.70
CA ILE A 133 7.94 -2.55 7.97
C ILE A 133 7.45 -3.48 9.08
N PHE A 134 6.42 -4.30 8.83
CA PHE A 134 5.89 -5.20 9.86
C PHE A 134 6.89 -6.29 10.26
N LYS A 135 7.64 -6.87 9.31
CA LYS A 135 8.70 -7.84 9.62
C LYS A 135 9.76 -7.26 10.55
N ASP A 136 10.24 -6.07 10.24
CA ASP A 136 11.33 -5.46 11.00
C ASP A 136 10.86 -4.99 12.38
N ALA A 137 9.62 -4.48 12.48
CA ALA A 137 9.04 -4.05 13.75
C ALA A 137 8.64 -5.21 14.68
N ILE A 138 8.13 -6.33 14.14
CA ILE A 138 7.60 -7.44 14.94
C ILE A 138 8.67 -8.49 15.23
N GLY A 139 9.58 -8.74 14.30
CA GLY A 139 10.75 -9.60 14.58
C GLY A 139 10.40 -11.05 14.90
N ARG A 140 9.34 -11.63 14.29
CA ARG A 140 8.89 -12.98 14.64
C ARG A 140 9.89 -14.05 14.16
N PRO A 141 10.33 -14.99 15.03
CA PRO A 141 11.14 -16.15 14.65
C PRO A 141 10.48 -16.99 13.56
N ARG A 142 11.27 -17.41 12.57
CA ARG A 142 10.85 -18.40 11.57
C ARG A 142 10.81 -19.81 12.14
N PRO A 143 10.04 -20.74 11.55
CA PRO A 143 10.06 -22.15 11.95
C PRO A 143 11.42 -22.84 11.72
N ASP A 144 12.30 -22.26 10.90
CA ASP A 144 13.67 -22.74 10.63
C ASP A 144 14.76 -21.94 11.37
N LEU A 145 14.42 -21.15 12.41
CA LEU A 145 15.38 -20.28 13.11
C LEU A 145 16.56 -21.05 13.71
N ILE A 146 16.35 -22.19 14.39
CA ILE A 146 17.46 -22.90 15.05
C ILE A 146 18.51 -23.40 14.02
N ALA A 147 18.05 -23.88 12.86
CA ALA A 147 18.90 -24.32 11.77
C ALA A 147 19.73 -23.16 11.15
N ARG A 148 19.19 -21.93 11.17
CA ARG A 148 19.92 -20.71 10.76
C ARG A 148 20.86 -20.19 11.84
N CYS A 149 20.42 -20.21 13.09
CA CYS A 149 21.13 -19.68 14.25
C CYS A 149 22.43 -20.45 14.52
N LYS A 150 22.38 -21.80 14.45
CA LYS A 150 23.49 -22.69 14.86
C LYS A 150 23.98 -22.33 16.27
N PRO A 151 23.17 -22.60 17.31
CA PRO A 151 23.48 -22.16 18.67
C PRO A 151 24.79 -22.76 19.18
N GLU A 152 25.49 -22.03 20.04
CA GLU A 152 26.66 -22.55 20.77
C GLU A 152 26.32 -23.81 21.59
N ALA A 153 27.25 -24.77 21.67
CA ALA A 153 27.05 -26.02 22.40
C ALA A 153 26.81 -25.83 23.92
N SER A 154 27.22 -24.69 24.48
CA SER A 154 27.01 -24.28 25.88
C SER A 154 25.71 -23.51 26.12
N ALA A 155 24.91 -23.22 25.08
CA ALA A 155 23.73 -22.38 25.20
C ALA A 155 22.60 -23.06 26.03
N PRO A 156 21.91 -22.33 26.91
CA PRO A 156 20.89 -22.91 27.80
C PRO A 156 19.59 -23.18 27.04
N HIS A 157 19.20 -24.45 26.93
CA HIS A 157 18.04 -24.85 26.12
C HIS A 157 16.69 -24.40 26.71
N GLU A 158 16.53 -24.49 28.03
CA GLU A 158 15.26 -24.26 28.74
C GLU A 158 14.98 -22.79 29.10
N LYS A 159 15.82 -21.85 28.62
CA LYS A 159 15.72 -20.42 28.95
C LYS A 159 15.46 -19.60 27.70
N LEU A 160 14.88 -18.41 27.90
CA LEU A 160 14.80 -17.41 26.84
C LEU A 160 16.20 -16.87 26.55
N VAL A 161 16.64 -17.03 25.31
CA VAL A 161 17.93 -16.58 24.78
C VAL A 161 17.72 -15.51 23.70
N THR A 162 18.75 -14.70 23.49
CA THR A 162 18.84 -13.66 22.45
C THR A 162 19.63 -14.15 21.24
N VAL A 163 19.72 -13.34 20.19
CA VAL A 163 20.52 -13.63 18.97
C VAL A 163 22.01 -13.92 19.27
N ASP A 164 22.52 -13.47 20.43
CA ASP A 164 23.93 -13.58 20.82
C ASP A 164 24.44 -15.02 20.98
N VAL A 165 23.54 -16.02 21.11
CA VAL A 165 23.94 -17.45 21.19
C VAL A 165 24.19 -18.09 19.81
N CYS A 166 23.93 -17.37 18.71
CA CYS A 166 24.00 -17.89 17.35
C CYS A 166 25.41 -17.75 16.75
N THR A 167 25.94 -18.83 16.16
CA THR A 167 27.31 -18.86 15.58
C THR A 167 27.35 -18.62 14.07
N GLU A 168 26.22 -18.46 13.39
CA GLU A 168 26.17 -18.24 11.93
C GLU A 168 26.79 -16.89 11.52
N THR A 169 27.86 -16.96 10.74
CA THR A 169 28.65 -15.79 10.29
C THR A 169 27.94 -14.99 9.19
N ARG A 170 27.01 -15.60 8.45
CA ARG A 170 26.26 -14.92 7.38
C ARG A 170 25.11 -14.10 7.96
N ARG A 171 25.38 -12.84 8.31
CA ARG A 171 24.41 -11.86 8.86
C ARG A 171 23.06 -11.86 8.13
N HIS A 172 23.05 -11.99 6.79
CA HIS A 172 21.81 -12.02 5.99
C HIS A 172 20.95 -13.28 6.24
N VAL A 173 21.54 -14.45 6.46
CA VAL A 173 20.81 -15.69 6.80
C VAL A 173 20.25 -15.62 8.21
N LEU A 174 21.07 -15.10 9.13
CA LEU A 174 20.73 -14.95 10.54
C LEU A 174 19.57 -13.96 10.73
N GLN A 175 19.68 -12.73 10.19
CA GLN A 175 18.63 -11.71 10.29
C GLN A 175 17.32 -12.12 9.62
N ASP A 176 17.37 -12.84 8.49
CA ASP A 176 16.16 -13.37 7.87
C ASP A 176 15.43 -14.37 8.81
N GLY A 177 16.11 -14.96 9.79
CA GLY A 177 15.51 -15.82 10.82
C GLY A 177 14.46 -15.15 11.72
N TRP A 178 14.47 -13.82 11.86
CA TRP A 178 13.44 -13.06 12.60
C TRP A 178 12.44 -12.32 11.68
N ARG A 179 12.48 -12.58 10.36
CA ARG A 179 11.60 -11.94 9.37
C ARG A 179 10.43 -12.86 8.95
N SER A 180 9.81 -13.55 9.92
CA SER A 180 8.69 -14.47 9.64
C SER A 180 7.33 -13.78 9.47
N TYR A 181 6.96 -12.84 10.33
CA TYR A 181 5.62 -12.23 10.27
C TYR A 181 5.63 -10.84 9.62
N PRO A 182 4.74 -10.53 8.64
CA PRO A 182 3.92 -11.45 7.85
C PRO A 182 4.71 -12.03 6.65
N SER A 183 4.16 -13.06 6.01
CA SER A 183 4.78 -13.70 4.84
C SER A 183 4.86 -12.75 3.65
N GLY A 184 6.09 -12.45 3.22
CA GLY A 184 6.37 -11.60 2.06
C GLY A 184 5.99 -12.23 0.71
N HIS A 185 6.05 -13.56 0.60
CA HIS A 185 5.62 -14.24 -0.62
C HIS A 185 4.09 -14.24 -0.73
N SER A 186 3.40 -14.45 0.40
CA SER A 186 1.94 -14.44 0.45
C SER A 186 1.39 -13.04 0.17
N SER A 187 1.93 -12.00 0.81
CA SER A 187 1.48 -10.62 0.60
C SER A 187 1.75 -10.14 -0.83
N PHE A 188 2.97 -10.34 -1.36
CA PHE A 188 3.27 -10.00 -2.76
C PHE A 188 2.37 -10.75 -3.76
N ALA A 189 2.15 -12.06 -3.54
CA ALA A 189 1.31 -12.84 -4.44
C ALA A 189 -0.13 -12.33 -4.45
N PHE A 190 -0.72 -12.07 -3.27
CA PHE A 190 -2.08 -11.55 -3.15
C PHE A 190 -2.23 -10.09 -3.57
N SER A 191 -1.18 -9.26 -3.58
CA SER A 191 -1.27 -7.90 -4.12
C SER A 191 -1.31 -7.88 -5.65
N GLY A 192 -0.41 -8.63 -6.30
CA GLY A 192 -0.32 -8.66 -7.77
C GLY A 192 -1.35 -9.55 -8.46
N LEU A 193 -1.51 -10.80 -8.02
CA LEU A 193 -2.54 -11.70 -8.54
C LEU A 193 -3.93 -11.32 -8.03
N GLY A 194 -4.05 -10.72 -6.84
CA GLY A 194 -5.30 -10.13 -6.37
C GLY A 194 -5.74 -8.94 -7.22
N TRP A 195 -4.82 -8.06 -7.61
CA TRP A 195 -5.12 -7.00 -8.58
C TRP A 195 -5.65 -7.57 -9.91
N LEU A 196 -5.03 -8.63 -10.44
CA LEU A 196 -5.52 -9.33 -11.63
C LEU A 196 -6.91 -9.96 -11.42
N ALA A 197 -7.18 -10.57 -10.26
CA ALA A 197 -8.50 -11.12 -9.93
C ALA A 197 -9.58 -10.04 -9.84
N LEU A 198 -9.28 -8.90 -9.21
CA LEU A 198 -10.17 -7.74 -9.13
C LEU A 198 -10.49 -7.19 -10.53
N LEU A 199 -9.48 -7.11 -11.41
CA LEU A 199 -9.67 -6.71 -12.80
C LEU A 199 -10.57 -7.69 -13.56
N LEU A 200 -10.30 -9.00 -13.49
CA LEU A 200 -11.15 -10.01 -14.15
C LEU A 200 -12.59 -9.96 -13.63
N ALA A 201 -12.77 -9.85 -12.31
CA ALA A 201 -14.08 -9.75 -11.67
C ALA A 201 -14.87 -8.49 -12.12
N SER A 202 -14.16 -7.37 -12.25
CA SER A 202 -14.66 -6.09 -12.77
C SER A 202 -15.10 -6.21 -14.23
N GLN A 203 -14.18 -6.57 -15.14
CA GLN A 203 -14.45 -6.57 -16.59
C GLN A 203 -15.45 -7.65 -17.04
N THR A 204 -15.67 -8.68 -16.23
CA THR A 204 -16.66 -9.73 -16.50
C THR A 204 -17.96 -9.57 -15.69
N HIS A 205 -18.02 -8.56 -14.82
CA HIS A 205 -19.11 -8.32 -13.87
C HIS A 205 -19.53 -9.57 -13.07
N VAL A 206 -18.55 -10.40 -12.67
CA VAL A 206 -18.78 -11.74 -12.11
C VAL A 206 -19.62 -11.79 -10.83
N LEU A 207 -19.69 -10.67 -10.10
CA LEU A 207 -20.49 -10.56 -8.87
C LEU A 207 -21.97 -10.19 -9.14
N ARG A 208 -22.38 -9.97 -10.39
CA ARG A 208 -23.79 -9.76 -10.74
C ARG A 208 -24.57 -11.08 -10.76
N PRO A 209 -25.89 -11.06 -10.50
CA PRO A 209 -26.73 -12.25 -10.60
C PRO A 209 -26.63 -12.91 -11.98
N ARG A 210 -26.62 -14.24 -12.01
CA ARG A 210 -26.54 -15.09 -13.23
C ARG A 210 -25.17 -15.12 -13.93
N ALA A 211 -24.09 -14.68 -13.29
CA ALA A 211 -22.74 -14.98 -13.77
C ALA A 211 -22.53 -16.50 -13.94
N SER A 212 -21.91 -16.92 -15.03
CA SER A 212 -21.68 -18.35 -15.31
C SER A 212 -20.53 -18.91 -14.46
N LEU A 213 -20.61 -20.19 -14.08
CA LEU A 213 -19.58 -20.86 -13.31
C LEU A 213 -18.18 -20.76 -13.96
N GLY A 214 -18.11 -20.83 -15.30
CA GLY A 214 -16.84 -20.68 -16.02
C GLY A 214 -16.17 -19.33 -15.79
N VAL A 215 -16.94 -18.23 -15.78
CA VAL A 215 -16.42 -16.88 -15.49
C VAL A 215 -15.98 -16.77 -14.03
N VAL A 216 -16.75 -17.33 -13.09
CA VAL A 216 -16.37 -17.40 -11.66
C VAL A 216 -15.03 -18.11 -11.49
N LEU A 217 -14.85 -19.28 -12.09
CA LEU A 217 -13.61 -20.04 -12.02
C LEU A 217 -12.42 -19.26 -12.61
N ILE A 218 -12.59 -18.63 -13.79
CA ILE A 218 -11.55 -17.80 -14.41
C ILE A 218 -11.12 -16.64 -13.50
N CYS A 219 -12.07 -15.94 -12.86
CA CYS A 219 -11.76 -14.84 -11.93
C CYS A 219 -11.04 -15.33 -10.66
N MET A 220 -11.28 -16.59 -10.24
CA MET A 220 -10.62 -17.20 -9.08
C MET A 220 -9.23 -17.79 -9.37
N LEU A 221 -8.87 -18.05 -10.64
CA LEU A 221 -7.56 -18.63 -10.99
C LEU A 221 -6.35 -17.83 -10.48
N PRO A 222 -6.29 -16.49 -10.55
CA PRO A 222 -5.18 -15.72 -9.97
C PRO A 222 -5.08 -15.89 -8.45
N LEU A 223 -6.22 -15.91 -7.74
CA LEU A 223 -6.24 -16.13 -6.30
C LEU A 223 -5.81 -17.55 -5.92
N LEU A 224 -6.18 -18.55 -6.72
CA LEU A 224 -5.68 -19.92 -6.57
C LEU A 224 -4.15 -19.97 -6.76
N GLY A 225 -3.62 -19.29 -7.77
CA GLY A 225 -2.17 -19.13 -7.96
C GLY A 225 -1.48 -18.48 -6.75
N ALA A 226 -2.09 -17.43 -6.19
CA ALA A 226 -1.60 -16.77 -4.98
C ALA A 226 -1.63 -17.70 -3.75
N CYS A 227 -2.69 -18.50 -3.58
CA CYS A 227 -2.78 -19.54 -2.56
C CYS A 227 -1.66 -20.58 -2.71
N LEU A 228 -1.37 -21.07 -3.92
CA LEU A 228 -0.30 -22.06 -4.14
C LEU A 228 1.09 -21.50 -3.81
N ILE A 229 1.37 -20.24 -4.21
CA ILE A 229 2.60 -19.53 -3.82
C ILE A 229 2.67 -19.37 -2.29
N ALA A 230 1.56 -19.02 -1.65
CA ALA A 230 1.48 -18.87 -0.20
C ALA A 230 1.68 -20.19 0.56
N ILE A 231 1.08 -21.30 0.09
CA ILE A 231 1.23 -22.64 0.66
C ILE A 231 2.67 -23.15 0.58
N SER A 232 3.39 -22.84 -0.51
CA SER A 232 4.81 -23.23 -0.68
C SER A 232 5.70 -22.80 0.49
N ARG A 233 5.33 -21.72 1.20
CA ARG A 233 6.07 -21.21 2.37
C ARG A 233 5.89 -22.04 3.64
N LEU A 234 4.75 -22.72 3.76
CA LEU A 234 4.49 -23.70 4.81
C LEU A 234 5.28 -24.98 4.52
N GLU A 235 5.27 -25.43 3.26
CA GLU A 235 5.99 -26.62 2.82
C GLU A 235 7.53 -26.48 2.85
N ASP A 236 8.04 -25.25 2.76
CA ASP A 236 9.45 -24.90 2.94
C ASP A 236 9.82 -24.59 4.41
N TYR A 237 8.89 -24.74 5.37
CA TYR A 237 9.04 -24.41 6.80
C TYR A 237 9.56 -22.99 7.09
N ARG A 238 9.30 -22.03 6.19
CA ARG A 238 9.79 -20.65 6.34
C ARG A 238 8.82 -19.73 7.07
N HIS A 239 7.56 -20.12 7.19
CA HIS A 239 6.50 -19.31 7.75
C HIS A 239 5.48 -20.19 8.51
N ASP A 240 4.91 -19.65 9.57
CA ASP A 240 3.75 -20.23 10.25
C ASP A 240 2.46 -19.95 9.46
N VAL A 241 1.39 -20.71 9.72
CA VAL A 241 0.07 -20.54 9.08
C VAL A 241 -0.45 -19.12 9.29
N PHE A 242 -0.26 -18.54 10.48
CA PHE A 242 -0.68 -17.17 10.76
C PHE A 242 0.12 -16.12 9.97
N ASP A 243 1.42 -16.33 9.75
CA ASP A 243 2.25 -15.45 8.92
C ASP A 243 1.75 -15.42 7.47
N VAL A 244 1.36 -16.59 6.96
CA VAL A 244 0.82 -16.77 5.62
C VAL A 244 -0.56 -16.13 5.47
N VAL A 245 -1.49 -16.40 6.40
CA VAL A 245 -2.85 -15.82 6.35
C VAL A 245 -2.82 -14.31 6.48
N SER A 246 -2.08 -13.75 7.44
CA SER A 246 -1.96 -12.29 7.59
C SER A 246 -1.24 -11.64 6.42
N GLY A 247 -0.25 -12.31 5.81
CA GLY A 247 0.39 -11.85 4.58
C GLY A 247 -0.59 -11.77 3.42
N SER A 248 -1.34 -12.85 3.16
CA SER A 248 -2.37 -12.89 2.10
C SER A 248 -3.45 -11.81 2.31
N LEU A 249 -3.93 -11.64 3.55
CA LEU A 249 -4.91 -10.61 3.89
C LEU A 249 -4.37 -9.19 3.66
N LEU A 250 -3.14 -8.91 4.09
CA LEU A 250 -2.49 -7.61 3.87
C LEU A 250 -2.37 -7.29 2.38
N GLY A 251 -1.87 -8.23 1.58
CA GLY A 251 -1.70 -8.04 0.13
C GLY A 251 -3.03 -7.81 -0.59
N PHE A 252 -4.05 -8.63 -0.29
CA PHE A 252 -5.36 -8.48 -0.90
C PHE A 252 -6.08 -7.20 -0.45
N LEU A 253 -5.96 -6.81 0.81
CA LEU A 253 -6.53 -5.56 1.33
C LEU A 253 -5.91 -4.33 0.66
N VAL A 254 -4.58 -4.31 0.49
CA VAL A 254 -3.90 -3.23 -0.25
C VAL A 254 -4.36 -3.18 -1.70
N ALA A 255 -4.48 -4.32 -2.39
CA ALA A 255 -5.03 -4.39 -3.74
C ALA A 255 -6.47 -3.87 -3.82
N LEU A 256 -7.35 -4.27 -2.88
CA LEU A 256 -8.76 -3.86 -2.84
C LEU A 256 -8.95 -2.37 -2.52
N LEU A 257 -8.19 -1.82 -1.56
CA LEU A 257 -8.23 -0.40 -1.23
C LEU A 257 -7.70 0.46 -2.37
N ASN A 258 -6.60 0.03 -3.01
CA ASN A 258 -6.08 0.70 -4.19
C ASN A 258 -7.01 0.57 -5.40
N TRP A 259 -7.74 -0.56 -5.53
CA TRP A 259 -8.74 -0.75 -6.58
C TRP A 259 -9.86 0.28 -6.44
N ARG A 260 -10.41 0.44 -5.23
CA ARG A 260 -11.47 1.43 -4.93
C ARG A 260 -11.07 2.89 -5.18
N ARG A 261 -9.77 3.18 -5.26
CA ARG A 261 -9.25 4.52 -5.60
C ARG A 261 -9.38 4.85 -7.09
N TYR A 262 -9.30 3.84 -7.95
CA TYR A 262 -9.30 4.00 -9.41
C TYR A 262 -10.59 3.53 -10.08
N TYR A 263 -11.29 2.57 -9.48
CA TYR A 263 -12.49 1.92 -10.01
C TYR A 263 -13.64 1.94 -8.99
N PRO A 264 -14.90 1.95 -9.47
CA PRO A 264 -16.09 1.73 -8.64
C PRO A 264 -16.07 0.39 -7.87
N SER A 265 -17.01 0.22 -6.95
CA SER A 265 -17.22 -1.07 -6.28
C SER A 265 -17.56 -2.14 -7.33
N LEU A 266 -17.07 -3.37 -7.15
CA LEU A 266 -17.34 -4.49 -8.08
C LEU A 266 -18.83 -4.83 -8.23
N LEU A 267 -19.67 -4.32 -7.34
CA LEU A 267 -21.14 -4.47 -7.36
C LEU A 267 -21.87 -3.36 -8.15
N GLU A 268 -21.19 -2.28 -8.53
CA GLU A 268 -21.78 -1.16 -9.27
C GLU A 268 -21.86 -1.45 -10.78
N ASP A 269 -22.83 -0.86 -11.49
CA ASP A 269 -23.10 -1.17 -12.90
C ASP A 269 -22.00 -0.71 -13.87
N GLY A 270 -21.12 0.23 -13.45
CA GLY A 270 -19.96 0.71 -14.21
C GLY A 270 -18.62 0.29 -13.63
N CYS A 271 -18.56 -0.83 -12.89
CA CYS A 271 -17.33 -1.27 -12.20
C CYS A 271 -16.17 -1.68 -13.12
N ASP A 272 -16.42 -1.72 -14.44
CA ASP A 272 -15.45 -1.99 -15.50
C ASP A 272 -14.70 -0.75 -15.99
N GLU A 273 -15.22 0.46 -15.78
CA GLU A 273 -14.57 1.71 -16.19
C GLU A 273 -13.92 2.44 -14.99
N PRO A 274 -12.68 2.95 -15.13
CA PRO A 274 -12.04 3.74 -14.09
C PRO A 274 -12.62 5.17 -14.04
N TYR A 275 -12.47 5.82 -12.89
CA TYR A 275 -12.86 7.22 -12.73
C TYR A 275 -12.14 8.14 -13.74
N SER A 276 -12.85 9.17 -14.23
CA SER A 276 -12.33 10.13 -15.20
C SER A 276 -11.35 11.12 -14.57
N THR A 277 -10.34 11.56 -15.34
CA THR A 277 -9.37 12.58 -14.88
C THR A 277 -9.97 13.98 -14.74
N THR A 278 -11.05 14.26 -15.47
CA THR A 278 -11.63 15.60 -15.56
C THR A 278 -12.60 15.82 -14.42
N SER A 279 -12.21 16.71 -13.49
CA SER A 279 -13.15 17.35 -12.58
C SER A 279 -14.08 18.29 -13.36
N SER A 280 -15.09 17.72 -14.02
CA SER A 280 -16.28 18.49 -14.42
C SER A 280 -16.96 18.92 -13.12
N GLY A 281 -17.03 20.23 -12.88
CA GLY A 281 -17.77 20.76 -11.74
C GLY A 281 -19.25 20.38 -11.86
N GLY A 282 -19.71 19.45 -11.02
CA GLY A 282 -21.08 18.93 -11.04
C GLY A 282 -21.18 17.54 -10.41
N ASN A 283 -21.64 17.49 -9.16
CA ASN A 283 -21.97 16.29 -8.39
C ASN A 283 -20.89 15.20 -8.26
N SER A 284 -20.01 15.37 -7.27
CA SER A 284 -19.28 14.25 -6.66
C SER A 284 -20.26 13.22 -6.04
N PRO A 285 -20.10 11.92 -6.31
CA PRO A 285 -20.71 10.88 -5.50
C PRO A 285 -20.13 10.92 -4.06
N ALA A 286 -20.95 10.61 -3.07
CA ALA A 286 -20.67 10.81 -1.64
C ALA A 286 -19.30 10.28 -1.17
N GLY A 287 -18.43 11.19 -0.72
CA GLY A 287 -17.18 10.90 -0.04
C GLY A 287 -16.53 12.18 0.47
N TYR A 288 -16.50 12.36 1.79
CA TYR A 288 -16.06 13.60 2.48
C TYR A 288 -16.84 14.87 2.11
N LEU A 289 -18.00 15.03 2.75
CA LEU A 289 -18.51 16.37 3.06
C LEU A 289 -17.49 17.06 3.98
N ARG A 290 -16.80 18.07 3.43
CA ARG A 290 -16.06 19.05 4.24
C ARG A 290 -17.08 19.72 5.16
N ALA A 291 -16.90 19.57 6.48
CA ALA A 291 -17.71 20.30 7.45
C ALA A 291 -17.63 21.79 7.12
N ARG A 292 -18.78 22.44 6.98
CA ARG A 292 -18.84 23.89 6.75
C ARG A 292 -18.66 24.55 8.10
N ASP A 293 -17.60 25.33 8.26
CA ASP A 293 -17.31 26.04 9.51
C ASP A 293 -18.50 26.95 9.85
N GLU A 294 -19.16 26.67 10.98
CA GLU A 294 -20.47 27.28 11.31
C GLU A 294 -20.37 28.79 11.65
N GLU A 295 -19.15 29.29 11.89
CA GLU A 295 -18.92 30.70 12.21
C GLU A 295 -19.13 31.67 11.03
N GLU A 296 -18.92 31.24 9.78
CA GLU A 296 -19.15 32.11 8.60
C GLU A 296 -20.65 32.39 8.36
N GLY A 297 -21.55 31.54 8.87
CA GLY A 297 -23.00 31.77 8.77
C GLY A 297 -23.49 32.94 9.62
N TYR A 298 -23.01 33.03 10.86
CA TYR A 298 -23.46 34.05 11.82
C TYR A 298 -22.99 35.47 11.50
N ALA A 299 -21.92 35.63 10.72
CA ALA A 299 -21.43 36.94 10.29
C ALA A 299 -22.36 37.60 9.26
N ASN A 300 -22.83 36.84 8.26
CA ASN A 300 -23.72 37.36 7.22
C ASN A 300 -25.14 37.65 7.74
N ASP A 301 -25.70 36.81 8.60
CA ASP A 301 -27.03 37.07 9.17
C ASP A 301 -27.05 38.30 10.09
N ARG A 302 -25.92 38.63 10.75
CA ARG A 302 -25.80 39.88 11.51
C ARG A 302 -25.59 41.12 10.65
N LEU A 303 -24.95 41.00 9.48
CA LEU A 303 -24.83 42.11 8.54
C LEU A 303 -26.18 42.44 7.89
N ASN A 304 -26.94 41.41 7.48
CA ASN A 304 -28.26 41.58 6.87
C ASN A 304 -29.30 42.12 7.88
N ALA A 305 -29.20 41.78 9.17
CA ALA A 305 -30.13 42.26 10.21
C ALA A 305 -29.91 43.72 10.67
N VAL A 306 -28.89 44.41 10.15
CA VAL A 306 -28.56 45.81 10.49
C VAL A 306 -28.96 46.78 9.37
N ASP A 307 -29.12 46.31 8.13
CA ASP A 307 -29.50 47.14 6.97
C ASP A 307 -31.03 47.32 6.82
N ASP A 308 -31.82 46.70 7.70
CA ASP A 308 -33.29 46.62 7.66
C ASP A 308 -33.96 47.38 8.84
N ARG A 309 -33.37 48.51 9.28
CA ARG A 309 -33.93 49.42 10.31
C ARG A 309 -33.66 50.91 10.05
#